data_AF-A0A7W1MVG1-F1
#
_entry.id   AF-A0A7W1MVG1-F1
#
_cell.length_a   1.000
_cell.length_b   1.000
_cell.length_c   1.000
_cell.angle_alpha   90.00
_cell.angle_beta   90.00
_cell.angle_gamma   90.00
#
_symmetry.space_group_name_H-M   'P 1'
#
loop_
_entity.id
_entity.type
_entity.pdbx_description
1 polymer ?
#
loop_
_entity_poly.entity_id
_entity_poly.type
_entity_poly.pdbx_seq_one_letter_code
_entity_poly.pdbx_strand_id
1 'polypeptide(L)'
;MTKTEILDLYFADARSKLIDLAAFLDRIERSSGAGEHDPRVRSFRAALSHLQGGEAEKAKAVLLTLSDPTTEPVAVATTKGASGAWPQYPS
;
A
#
# COMPACT_ATOMS: atom_id res chain seq x y z
N MET A 1 13.86 -12.14 -20.07
CA MET A 1 13.25 -13.20 -19.25
C MET A 1 11.92 -13.58 -19.87
N THR A 2 11.65 -14.89 -19.99
CA THR A 2 10.35 -15.43 -20.37
C THR A 2 9.37 -15.37 -19.20
N LYS A 3 8.08 -15.62 -19.45
CA LYS A 3 7.07 -15.70 -18.38
C LYS A 3 7.42 -16.77 -17.36
N THR A 4 7.87 -17.93 -17.81
CA THR A 4 8.27 -19.05 -16.94
C THR A 4 9.47 -18.68 -16.07
N GLU A 5 10.51 -18.07 -16.65
CA GLU A 5 11.68 -17.62 -15.88
C GLU A 5 11.33 -16.58 -14.81
N ILE A 6 10.37 -15.69 -15.07
CA ILE A 6 9.85 -14.74 -14.08
C ILE A 6 9.09 -15.45 -12.96
N LEU A 7 8.24 -16.42 -13.31
CA LEU A 7 7.50 -17.20 -12.32
C LEU A 7 8.46 -18.00 -11.43
N ASP A 8 9.42 -18.69 -12.02
CA ASP A 8 10.40 -19.49 -11.28
C ASP A 8 11.22 -18.62 -10.33
N LEU A 9 11.60 -17.42 -10.75
CA LEU A 9 12.44 -16.53 -9.93
C LEU A 9 11.64 -15.82 -8.82
N TYR A 10 10.40 -15.38 -9.08
CA TYR A 10 9.70 -14.44 -8.20
C TYR A 10 8.42 -14.99 -7.54
N PHE A 11 7.85 -16.08 -8.03
CA PHE A 11 6.53 -16.54 -7.57
C PHE A 11 6.51 -16.89 -6.08
N ALA A 12 7.54 -17.57 -5.57
CA ALA A 12 7.59 -17.98 -4.17
C ALA A 12 7.57 -16.79 -3.21
N ASP A 13 8.35 -15.74 -3.51
CA ASP A 13 8.41 -14.50 -2.74
C ASP A 13 7.16 -13.63 -2.92
N ALA A 14 6.60 -13.55 -4.13
CA ALA A 14 5.32 -12.88 -4.35
C ALA A 14 4.17 -13.55 -3.56
N ARG A 15 4.17 -14.89 -3.51
CA ARG A 15 3.20 -15.68 -2.75
C ARG A 15 3.32 -15.44 -1.24
N SER A 16 4.53 -15.43 -0.68
CA SER A 16 4.71 -15.19 0.76
C SER A 16 4.21 -13.79 1.15
N LYS A 17 4.56 -12.77 0.36
CA LYS A 17 4.06 -11.40 0.56
C LYS A 17 2.54 -11.33 0.54
N LEU A 18 1.88 -12.02 -0.40
CA LEU A 18 0.41 -12.03 -0.45
C LEU A 18 -0.22 -12.61 0.83
N ILE A 19 0.36 -13.68 1.38
CA ILE A 19 -0.10 -14.29 2.64
C ILE A 19 0.12 -13.33 3.82
N ASP A 20 1.28 -12.68 3.88
CA ASP A 20 1.59 -11.71 4.95
C ASP A 20 0.63 -10.52 4.94
N LEU A 21 0.25 -10.03 3.76
CA LEU A 21 -0.73 -8.95 3.61
C LEU A 21 -2.13 -9.38 4.05
N ALA A 22 -2.57 -10.59 3.68
CA ALA A 22 -3.85 -11.13 4.14
C ALA A 22 -3.88 -11.26 5.68
N ALA A 23 -2.83 -11.84 6.26
CA ALA A 23 -2.73 -12.00 7.71
C ALA A 23 -2.66 -10.65 8.45
N PHE A 24 -2.10 -9.60 7.84
CA PHE A 24 -2.12 -8.25 8.39
C PHE A 24 -3.56 -7.69 8.44
N LEU A 25 -4.32 -7.82 7.35
CA LEU A 25 -5.71 -7.38 7.29
C LEU A 25 -6.58 -8.13 8.32
N ASP A 26 -6.43 -9.45 8.43
CA ASP A 26 -7.14 -10.26 9.44
C ASP A 26 -6.85 -9.82 10.88
N ARG A 27 -5.66 -9.31 11.16
CA ARG A 27 -5.30 -8.80 12.50
C ARG A 27 -5.95 -7.45 12.76
N ILE A 28 -6.03 -6.56 11.76
CA ILE A 28 -6.76 -5.29 11.87
C ILE A 28 -8.25 -5.56 12.12
N GLU A 29 -8.87 -6.43 11.32
CA GLU A 29 -10.31 -6.68 11.37
C GLU A 29 -10.76 -7.37 12.67
N ARG A 30 -9.87 -8.12 13.32
CA ARG A 30 -10.12 -8.72 14.65
C ARG A 30 -9.77 -7.80 15.82
N SER A 31 -9.09 -6.69 15.59
CA SER A 31 -8.70 -5.77 16.66
C SER A 31 -9.88 -4.87 17.06
N SER A 32 -9.95 -4.54 18.35
CA SER A 32 -10.88 -3.56 18.89
C SER A 32 -10.11 -2.37 19.47
N GLY A 33 -10.74 -1.19 19.50
CA GLY A 33 -10.17 0.03 20.08
C GLY A 33 -9.93 1.15 19.06
N ALA A 34 -9.12 2.14 19.46
CA ALA A 34 -8.83 3.30 18.61
C ALA A 34 -8.17 2.87 17.29
N GLY A 35 -8.68 3.36 16.15
CA GLY A 35 -8.12 3.06 14.83
C GLY A 35 -9.12 2.63 13.75
N GLU A 36 -10.43 2.55 14.06
CA GLU A 36 -11.47 2.21 13.06
C GLU A 36 -11.45 3.09 11.80
N HIS A 37 -10.95 4.32 11.92
CA HIS A 37 -10.80 5.26 10.80
C HIS A 37 -9.34 5.62 10.50
N ASP A 38 -8.38 4.73 10.81
CA ASP A 38 -6.97 4.99 10.51
C ASP A 38 -6.75 5.15 8.99
N PRO A 39 -6.22 6.30 8.54
CA PRO A 39 -6.04 6.58 7.12
C PRO A 39 -5.05 5.64 6.43
N ARG A 40 -4.16 4.97 7.19
CA ARG A 40 -3.23 3.97 6.64
C ARG A 40 -3.98 2.77 6.09
N VAL A 41 -5.04 2.31 6.77
CA VAL A 41 -5.85 1.16 6.33
C VAL A 41 -6.60 1.50 5.04
N ARG A 42 -7.16 2.72 4.94
CA ARG A 42 -7.82 3.19 3.71
C ARG A 42 -6.85 3.27 2.53
N SER A 43 -5.68 3.90 2.74
CA SER A 43 -4.64 4.03 1.71
C SER A 43 -4.12 2.67 1.26
N PHE A 44 -3.97 1.73 2.19
CA PHE A 44 -3.53 0.37 1.90
C PHE A 44 -4.54 -0.41 1.04
N ARG A 45 -5.84 -0.32 1.36
CA ARG A 45 -6.90 -0.93 0.55
C ARG A 45 -6.97 -0.32 -0.86
N ALA A 46 -6.78 1.00 -1.00
CA ALA A 46 -6.69 1.65 -2.30
C ALA A 46 -5.46 1.18 -3.10
N ALA A 47 -4.31 1.02 -2.45
CA ALA A 47 -3.12 0.49 -3.13
C ALA A 47 -3.33 -0.94 -3.65
N LEU A 48 -4.03 -1.80 -2.89
CA LEU A 48 -4.33 -3.17 -3.29
C LEU A 48 -5.20 -3.27 -4.56
N SER A 49 -6.08 -2.30 -4.84
CA SER A 49 -6.93 -2.36 -6.03
C SER A 49 -6.15 -2.28 -7.35
N HIS A 50 -4.97 -1.64 -7.34
CA HIS A 50 -4.10 -1.57 -8.54
C HIS A 50 -3.50 -2.93 -8.92
N LEU A 51 -3.50 -3.92 -8.02
CA LEU A 51 -2.96 -5.25 -8.29
C LEU A 51 -3.86 -6.09 -9.19
N GLN A 52 -5.18 -5.84 -9.18
CA GLN A 52 -6.18 -6.67 -9.87
C GLN A 52 -6.49 -6.19 -11.31
N GLY A 53 -6.16 -4.95 -11.67
CA GLY A 53 -6.48 -4.38 -12.98
C GLY A 53 -5.59 -4.87 -14.11
N GLY A 54 -5.94 -4.52 -15.36
CA GLY A 54 -5.07 -4.70 -16.54
C GLY A 54 -3.99 -3.63 -16.72
N GLU A 55 -3.91 -2.68 -15.78
CA GLU A 55 -3.01 -1.52 -15.85
C GLU A 55 -1.54 -1.95 -15.93
N ALA A 56 -0.80 -1.29 -16.82
CA ALA A 56 0.66 -1.30 -16.82
C ALA A 56 1.20 -0.56 -15.58
N GLU A 57 2.46 -0.80 -15.21
CA GLU A 57 3.14 -0.08 -14.12
C GLU A 57 2.52 -0.22 -12.71
N LYS A 58 1.98 -1.40 -12.34
CA LYS A 58 1.34 -1.64 -11.02
C LYS A 58 2.13 -1.15 -9.81
N ALA A 59 3.45 -1.35 -9.81
CA ALA A 59 4.32 -0.90 -8.73
C ALA A 59 4.32 0.62 -8.57
N LYS A 60 4.29 1.37 -9.68
CA LYS A 60 4.20 2.84 -9.68
C LYS A 60 2.83 3.30 -9.18
N ALA A 61 1.76 2.63 -9.60
CA ALA A 61 0.41 2.96 -9.12
C ALA A 61 0.28 2.76 -7.59
N VAL A 62 0.81 1.66 -7.06
CA VAL A 62 0.91 1.41 -5.61
C VAL A 62 1.72 2.51 -4.92
N LEU A 63 2.92 2.83 -5.44
CA LEU A 63 3.79 3.87 -4.88
C LEU A 63 3.08 5.22 -4.81
N LEU A 64 2.50 5.68 -5.92
CA LEU A 64 1.85 6.99 -5.99
C LEU A 64 0.62 7.07 -5.09
N THR A 65 -0.13 5.98 -4.93
CA THR A 65 -1.27 5.93 -4.01
C THR A 65 -0.87 6.16 -2.55
N LEU A 66 0.35 5.77 -2.18
CA LEU A 66 0.86 5.91 -0.81
C LEU A 66 1.68 7.18 -0.59
N SER A 67 2.02 7.91 -1.66
CA SER A 67 2.95 9.04 -1.63
C SER A 67 2.25 10.39 -1.53
N ASP A 68 2.92 11.35 -0.91
CA ASP A 68 2.56 12.77 -0.99
C ASP A 68 2.71 13.25 -2.44
N PRO A 69 1.64 13.76 -3.09
CA PRO A 69 1.69 14.24 -4.46
C PRO A 69 2.20 15.69 -4.56
N THR A 70 2.44 16.37 -3.45
CA THR A 70 2.86 17.78 -3.44
C THR A 70 4.31 17.92 -3.88
N THR A 71 4.56 18.93 -4.71
CA THR A 71 5.91 19.28 -5.20
C THR A 71 6.50 20.47 -4.45
N GLU A 72 5.65 21.22 -3.74
CA GLU A 72 6.07 22.36 -2.94
C GLU A 72 6.53 21.88 -1.55
N PRO A 73 7.75 22.23 -1.13
CA PRO A 73 8.22 21.88 0.20
C PRO A 73 7.34 22.48 1.29
N VAL A 74 7.00 21.70 2.31
CA VAL A 74 6.37 22.24 3.52
C VAL A 74 7.33 23.21 4.22
N ALA A 75 6.83 24.35 4.67
CA ALA A 75 7.64 25.40 5.30
C ALA A 75 8.35 24.91 6.59
N VAL A 76 7.75 23.95 7.29
CA VAL A 76 8.32 23.30 8.47
C VAL A 76 7.94 21.83 8.44
N ALA A 77 8.92 20.94 8.64
CA ALA A 77 8.66 19.52 8.79
C ALA A 77 7.86 19.26 10.08
N THR A 78 6.65 18.72 9.95
CA THR A 78 5.89 18.22 11.09
C THR A 78 6.26 16.76 11.37
N THR A 79 6.05 16.27 12.59
CA THR A 79 6.45 14.92 13.05
C THR A 79 5.73 13.75 12.36
N LYS A 80 4.87 14.00 11.37
CA LYS A 80 4.08 12.97 10.64
C LYS A 80 4.53 12.75 9.18
N GLY A 81 5.73 13.17 8.78
CA GLY A 81 6.19 13.07 7.39
C GLY A 81 6.41 11.65 6.84
N ALA A 82 6.49 10.62 7.69
CA ALA A 82 6.84 9.26 7.27
C ALA A 82 5.78 8.20 7.66
N SER A 83 4.49 8.50 7.47
CA SER A 83 3.42 7.53 7.71
C SER A 83 3.38 6.41 6.66
N GLY A 84 3.99 6.62 5.49
CA GLY A 84 3.87 5.73 4.34
C GLY A 84 2.44 5.64 3.76
N ALA A 85 1.58 6.58 4.14
CA ALA A 85 0.21 6.68 3.67
C ALA A 85 -0.18 8.16 3.58
N TRP A 86 -0.37 8.65 2.36
CA TRP A 86 -0.92 9.96 2.11
C TRP A 86 -2.42 9.97 2.42
N PRO A 87 -2.91 10.77 3.38
CA PRO A 87 -4.33 10.84 3.70
C PRO A 87 -5.07 11.56 2.58
N GLN A 88 -5.49 10.82 1.55
CA GLN A 88 -6.20 11.37 0.38
C GLN A 88 -7.63 11.84 0.71
N TYR A 89 -8.12 11.59 1.92
CA TYR A 89 -9.50 11.84 2.35
C TYR A 89 -9.54 12.46 3.74
N PRO A 90 -10.23 13.60 3.94
CA PRO A 90 -10.47 14.14 5.28
C PRO A 90 -11.28 13.13 6.11
N SER A 91 -10.98 13.11 7.40
CA SER A 91 -11.67 12.33 8.43
C SER A 91 -13.16 12.61 8.49
#